data_AF-A0A178Z9B3-F1
#
_entry.id   AF-A0A178Z9B3-F1
#
_cell.length_a   1.000
_cell.length_b   1.000
_cell.length_c   1.000
_cell.angle_alpha   90.00
_cell.angle_beta   90.00
_cell.angle_gamma   90.00
#
_symmetry.space_group_name_H-M   'P 1'
#
loop_
_entity.id
_entity.type
_entity.pdbx_description
1 polymer ?
#
loop_
_entity_poly.entity_id
_entity_poly.type
_entity_poly.pdbx_seq_one_letter_code
_entity_poly.pdbx_strand_id
1 'polypeptide(L)'
;MASTLCQRFSTFFTNHPRAAWMRGIGLVVFLLTILSTVTAITYSTSKVETVSPSHYAVIKSDFADPCLLSVDGMFYAFATRPKPSLHIQVASAKDISDWTLHEGYDALPTLPKWAVQEGDAAVWAPEVVQRPDGSFVLYFSASWHANSRFHCVGAATSPNVTGPYVALEEPLTCPFDQGGAIDPTFIYDRRKNMSFVVYKNDGNAIGSGGACSNSNWPNTPTSFQFNMVDNADYTTRIGNDTWTPVGNATWILFSDRSDGPNVESPQIFYRGNAQGRFAAAEDTSAYHLIYNAGCFADESYRIEHIVCRATQLNAVSTQWTTHDPTYVPFFRDCTFGAMQPDSYKSWGQAFLGLKDTINNHYDVVLKSGVFRQPDGVGVELYAPGGPAVIQDGRYMAFHADISREWYEGKVCPGCRVRALFIAELEYGRTGTGLKVKRLVKPR
;
A
#
# COMPACT_ATOMS: atom_id res chain seq x y z
N MET A 1 20.57 18.80 -58.82
CA MET A 1 20.80 17.39 -59.20
C MET A 1 19.48 16.61 -59.27
N ALA A 2 18.52 17.07 -60.07
CA ALA A 2 17.21 16.42 -60.20
C ALA A 2 16.71 16.33 -61.67
N SER A 3 17.50 16.80 -62.64
CA SER A 3 17.10 16.80 -64.07
C SER A 3 17.82 15.76 -64.92
N THR A 4 18.85 15.08 -64.40
CA THR A 4 19.64 14.08 -65.15
C THR A 4 19.31 12.61 -64.83
N LEU A 5 18.49 12.34 -63.81
CA LEU A 5 18.06 10.96 -63.47
C LEU A 5 16.78 10.52 -64.20
N CYS A 6 15.93 11.48 -64.64
CA CYS A 6 14.65 11.17 -65.29
C CYS A 6 14.76 10.76 -66.77
N GLN A 7 15.87 11.02 -67.44
CA GLN A 7 16.03 10.72 -68.88
C GLN A 7 16.71 9.38 -69.19
N ARG A 8 17.14 8.60 -68.19
CA ARG A 8 17.75 7.27 -68.41
C ARG A 8 16.85 6.08 -68.07
N PHE A 9 15.61 6.30 -67.66
CA PHE A 9 14.65 5.23 -67.38
C PHE A 9 13.61 5.01 -68.49
N SER A 10 13.61 5.80 -69.57
CA SER A 10 12.54 5.77 -70.58
C SER A 10 12.82 4.93 -71.83
N THR A 11 13.91 4.14 -71.90
CA THR A 11 14.28 3.38 -73.11
C THR A 11 14.58 1.89 -72.88
N PHE A 12 14.02 1.31 -71.82
CA PHE A 12 13.83 -0.13 -71.73
C PHE A 12 12.37 -0.38 -71.36
N PHE A 13 11.70 -1.33 -72.00
CA PHE A 13 10.31 -1.76 -71.79
C PHE A 13 9.22 -1.02 -72.58
N THR A 14 9.30 -1.09 -73.90
CA THR A 14 8.10 -1.15 -74.74
C THR A 14 7.83 -2.59 -75.17
N ASN A 15 6.58 -3.03 -74.99
CA ASN A 15 5.97 -4.28 -75.47
C ASN A 15 6.25 -5.58 -74.69
N HIS A 16 5.72 -5.67 -73.46
CA HIS A 16 5.27 -6.97 -72.94
C HIS A 16 4.08 -6.83 -71.97
N PRO A 17 3.04 -7.69 -72.06
CA PRO A 17 1.83 -7.62 -71.23
C PRO A 17 2.07 -7.88 -69.73
N ARG A 18 3.30 -8.20 -69.32
CA ARG A 18 3.71 -8.32 -67.91
C ARG A 18 4.08 -6.96 -67.27
N ALA A 19 4.23 -5.89 -68.04
CA ALA A 19 4.62 -4.56 -67.54
C ALA A 19 3.49 -3.81 -66.82
N ALA A 20 2.22 -4.05 -67.17
CA ALA A 20 1.07 -3.42 -66.52
C ALA A 20 0.87 -3.94 -65.09
N TRP A 21 1.08 -5.24 -64.88
CA TRP A 21 1.00 -5.88 -63.56
C TRP A 21 2.10 -5.39 -62.59
N MET A 22 3.34 -5.25 -63.07
CA MET A 22 4.43 -4.71 -62.24
C MET A 22 4.27 -3.23 -61.90
N ARG A 23 3.62 -2.44 -62.76
CA ARG A 23 3.27 -1.03 -62.48
C ARG A 23 2.20 -0.90 -61.40
N GLY A 24 1.18 -1.76 -61.41
CA GLY A 24 0.15 -1.80 -60.37
C GLY A 24 0.70 -2.19 -59.00
N ILE A 25 1.56 -3.21 -58.95
CA ILE A 25 2.21 -3.66 -57.71
C ILE A 25 3.15 -2.58 -57.15
N GLY A 26 3.96 -1.94 -58.01
CA GLY A 26 4.86 -0.86 -57.58
C GLY A 26 4.12 0.35 -57.00
N LEU A 27 2.97 0.71 -57.58
CA LEU A 27 2.15 1.83 -57.09
C LEU A 27 1.46 1.49 -55.76
N VAL A 28 0.99 0.25 -55.60
CA VAL A 28 0.40 -0.25 -54.34
C VAL A 28 1.44 -0.32 -53.24
N VAL A 29 2.65 -0.83 -53.52
CA VAL A 29 3.75 -0.87 -52.54
C VAL A 29 4.17 0.56 -52.15
N PHE A 30 4.24 1.49 -53.11
CA PHE A 30 4.56 2.89 -52.84
C PHE A 30 3.46 3.61 -52.02
N LEU A 31 2.18 3.33 -52.31
CA LEU A 31 1.07 3.84 -51.51
C LEU A 31 1.03 3.22 -50.10
N LEU A 32 1.38 1.94 -49.96
CA LEU A 32 1.48 1.26 -48.66
C LEU A 32 2.67 1.77 -47.84
N THR A 33 3.81 2.10 -48.47
CA THR A 33 4.95 2.72 -47.77
C THR A 33 4.69 4.19 -47.41
N ILE A 34 3.98 4.95 -48.25
CA ILE A 34 3.51 6.28 -47.88
C ILE A 34 2.49 6.19 -46.74
N LEU A 35 1.54 5.24 -46.79
CA LEU A 35 0.56 5.06 -45.73
C LEU A 35 1.20 4.60 -44.42
N SER A 36 2.23 3.74 -44.47
CA SER A 36 2.97 3.30 -43.29
C SER A 36 3.86 4.39 -42.71
N THR A 37 4.46 5.24 -43.55
CA THR A 37 5.23 6.41 -43.09
C THR A 37 4.33 7.52 -42.55
N VAL A 38 3.16 7.75 -43.14
CA VAL A 38 2.17 8.73 -42.64
C VAL A 38 1.51 8.25 -41.34
N THR A 39 1.25 6.94 -41.17
CA THR A 39 0.83 6.38 -39.86
C THR A 39 1.97 6.41 -38.83
N ALA A 40 3.22 6.18 -39.21
CA ALA A 40 4.37 6.31 -38.31
C ALA A 40 4.64 7.77 -37.88
N ILE A 41 4.38 8.76 -38.75
CA ILE A 41 4.55 10.20 -38.42
C ILE A 41 3.37 10.73 -37.60
N THR A 42 2.16 10.16 -37.72
CA THR A 42 1.01 10.52 -36.86
C THR A 42 1.03 9.81 -35.50
N TYR A 43 1.74 8.69 -35.37
CA TYR A 43 2.27 8.21 -34.09
C TYR A 43 3.55 8.96 -33.68
N SER A 44 3.62 10.27 -34.00
CA SER A 44 4.42 11.18 -33.20
C SER A 44 3.99 10.96 -31.76
N THR A 45 4.88 10.39 -30.97
CA THR A 45 4.74 10.27 -29.53
C THR A 45 4.44 11.67 -29.01
N SER A 46 3.17 11.96 -28.74
CA SER A 46 2.80 13.14 -27.98
C SER A 46 3.67 13.07 -26.73
N LYS A 47 4.66 13.96 -26.63
CA LYS A 47 5.54 14.05 -25.47
C LYS A 47 4.59 14.32 -24.32
N VAL A 48 4.30 13.29 -23.52
CA VAL A 48 3.53 13.45 -22.30
C VAL A 48 4.33 14.43 -21.47
N GLU A 49 3.73 15.58 -21.15
CA GLU A 49 4.34 16.52 -20.24
C GLU A 49 4.46 15.82 -18.88
N THR A 50 5.69 15.45 -18.50
CA THR A 50 5.97 14.80 -17.22
C THR A 50 6.51 15.84 -16.26
N VAL A 51 5.92 15.92 -15.07
CA VAL A 51 6.36 16.80 -13.98
C VAL A 51 7.02 16.01 -12.86
N SER A 52 7.88 16.67 -12.09
CA SER A 52 8.51 16.05 -10.90
C SER A 52 7.47 15.69 -9.82
N PRO A 53 7.74 14.69 -8.97
CA PRO A 53 6.80 14.27 -7.92
C PRO A 53 6.42 15.45 -6.99
N SER A 54 7.37 16.34 -6.70
CA SER A 54 7.17 17.51 -5.83
C SER A 54 6.08 18.50 -6.28
N HIS A 55 5.63 18.44 -7.54
CA HIS A 55 4.48 19.24 -8.02
C HIS A 55 3.12 18.71 -7.50
N TYR A 56 3.07 17.46 -7.07
CA TYR A 56 1.86 16.79 -6.56
C TYR A 56 1.96 16.38 -5.08
N ALA A 57 3.12 16.54 -4.46
CA ALA A 57 3.27 16.40 -3.01
C ALA A 57 2.51 17.53 -2.29
N VAL A 58 1.58 17.16 -1.39
CA VAL A 58 0.83 18.10 -0.55
C VAL A 58 1.61 18.54 0.68
N ILE A 59 2.58 17.73 1.13
CA ILE A 59 3.63 18.14 2.09
C ILE A 59 4.96 17.69 1.50
N LYS A 60 5.91 18.61 1.34
CA LYS A 60 7.18 18.38 0.62
C LYS A 60 8.36 18.02 1.52
N SER A 61 8.15 17.94 2.83
CA SER A 61 9.10 17.43 3.82
C SER A 61 8.86 15.94 4.10
N ASP A 62 9.73 15.30 4.88
CA ASP A 62 9.55 13.91 5.29
C ASP A 62 8.24 13.71 6.06
N PHE A 63 7.37 12.87 5.49
CA PHE A 63 6.05 12.51 5.98
C PHE A 63 5.77 11.05 5.57
N ALA A 64 6.64 10.16 6.04
CA ALA A 64 6.57 8.74 5.71
C ALA A 64 5.47 8.02 6.48
N ASP A 65 4.97 6.94 5.87
CA ASP A 65 3.99 6.03 6.46
C ASP A 65 2.77 6.78 7.03
N PRO A 66 2.06 7.57 6.19
CA PRO A 66 0.96 8.40 6.66
C PRO A 66 -0.21 7.56 7.15
N CYS A 67 -0.89 8.02 8.20
CA CYS A 67 -2.29 7.74 8.49
C CYS A 67 -3.16 8.88 7.98
N LEU A 68 -4.41 8.60 7.60
CA LEU A 68 -5.36 9.60 7.09
C LEU A 68 -6.76 9.37 7.67
N LEU A 69 -7.33 10.41 8.30
CA LEU A 69 -8.68 10.38 8.83
C LEU A 69 -9.39 11.73 8.65
N SER A 70 -10.72 11.69 8.56
CA SER A 70 -11.57 12.88 8.69
C SER A 70 -12.35 12.86 10.00
N VAL A 71 -12.38 14.03 10.66
CA VAL A 71 -13.11 14.28 11.91
C VAL A 71 -13.72 15.68 11.81
N ASP A 72 -15.02 15.82 12.06
CA ASP A 72 -15.74 17.09 12.14
C ASP A 72 -15.49 18.06 10.96
N GLY A 73 -15.40 17.52 9.74
CA GLY A 73 -15.21 18.30 8.51
C GLY A 73 -13.76 18.76 8.26
N MET A 74 -12.81 18.29 9.05
CA MET A 74 -11.37 18.46 8.84
C MET A 74 -10.74 17.12 8.43
N PHE A 75 -9.63 17.18 7.72
CA PHE A 75 -8.74 16.07 7.46
C PHE A 75 -7.53 16.17 8.38
N TYR A 76 -7.06 15.04 8.86
CA TYR A 76 -5.84 14.91 9.65
C TYR A 76 -4.96 13.82 9.05
N ALA A 77 -3.65 14.03 9.14
CA ALA A 77 -2.67 13.02 8.79
C ALA A 77 -1.59 12.95 9.87
N PHE A 78 -1.14 11.74 10.16
CA PHE A 78 -0.07 11.44 11.10
C PHE A 78 1.02 10.70 10.34
N ALA A 79 2.29 10.81 10.74
CA ALA A 79 3.36 10.10 10.05
C ALA A 79 4.49 9.68 10.99
N THR A 80 5.29 8.74 10.49
CA THR A 80 6.59 8.35 11.05
C THR A 80 7.41 9.60 11.38
N ARG A 81 8.12 9.54 12.51
CA ARG A 81 8.96 10.64 13.00
C ARG A 81 9.80 11.31 11.90
N PRO A 82 9.83 12.66 11.84
CA PRO A 82 10.71 13.38 10.92
C PRO A 82 12.17 13.40 11.41
N LYS A 83 12.39 13.21 12.71
CA LYS A 83 13.71 13.23 13.37
C LYS A 83 13.64 12.49 14.72
N PRO A 84 14.77 12.09 15.32
CA PRO A 84 14.77 11.33 16.57
C PRO A 84 14.03 11.98 17.75
N SER A 85 13.97 13.32 17.81
CA SER A 85 13.39 14.06 18.94
C SER A 85 11.89 14.39 18.82
N LEU A 86 11.21 13.94 17.77
CA LEU A 86 9.77 14.12 17.57
C LEU A 86 9.19 12.78 17.14
N HIS A 87 8.36 12.16 17.98
CA HIS A 87 7.94 10.78 17.79
C HIS A 87 6.85 10.61 16.74
N ILE A 88 5.79 11.42 16.78
CA ILE A 88 4.73 11.40 15.77
C ILE A 88 4.40 12.82 15.32
N GLN A 89 4.57 13.09 14.03
CA GLN A 89 4.21 14.37 13.42
C GLN A 89 2.74 14.37 12.97
N VAL A 90 2.14 15.56 12.90
CA VAL A 90 0.72 15.76 12.55
C VAL A 90 0.59 16.85 11.50
N ALA A 91 -0.32 16.66 10.55
CA ALA A 91 -0.79 17.70 9.65
C ALA A 91 -2.32 17.72 9.61
N SER A 92 -2.89 18.86 9.25
CA SER A 92 -4.34 19.01 9.09
C SER A 92 -4.70 19.83 7.87
N ALA A 93 -5.88 19.58 7.33
CA ALA A 93 -6.41 20.29 6.18
C ALA A 93 -7.92 20.46 6.28
N LYS A 94 -8.44 21.63 5.89
CA LYS A 94 -9.90 21.81 5.71
C LYS A 94 -10.38 21.29 4.35
N ASP A 95 -9.46 21.25 3.39
CA ASP A 95 -9.66 20.75 2.05
C ASP A 95 -8.49 19.84 1.72
N ILE A 96 -8.78 18.69 1.14
CA ILE A 96 -7.81 17.63 0.87
C ILE A 96 -6.61 18.09 0.01
N SER A 97 -6.68 19.24 -0.65
CA SER A 97 -5.60 19.84 -1.45
C SER A 97 -4.71 20.87 -0.72
N ASP A 98 -5.02 21.25 0.52
CA ASP A 98 -4.36 22.36 1.23
C ASP A 98 -4.04 21.98 2.68
N TRP A 99 -2.81 21.49 2.89
CA TRP A 99 -2.36 20.88 4.13
C TRP A 99 -1.41 21.81 4.91
N THR A 100 -1.61 21.88 6.22
CA THR A 100 -0.69 22.56 7.14
C THR A 100 -0.04 21.53 8.05
N LEU A 101 1.30 21.44 7.99
CA LEU A 101 2.11 20.66 8.93
C LEU A 101 2.17 21.38 10.28
N HIS A 102 1.94 20.65 11.38
CA HIS A 102 2.05 21.19 12.73
C HIS A 102 3.51 21.15 13.17
N GLU A 103 4.30 22.09 12.63
CA GLU A 103 5.75 22.14 12.82
C GLU A 103 6.16 22.11 14.30
N GLY A 104 7.01 21.14 14.67
CA GLY A 104 7.54 20.97 16.02
C GLY A 104 6.55 20.40 17.04
N TYR A 105 5.30 20.13 16.66
CA TYR A 105 4.32 19.49 17.52
C TYR A 105 4.48 17.95 17.48
N ASP A 106 4.51 17.32 18.65
CA ASP A 106 4.59 15.87 18.81
C ASP A 106 3.27 15.33 19.35
N ALA A 107 2.61 14.45 18.60
CA ALA A 107 1.38 13.82 19.06
C ALA A 107 1.64 12.82 20.20
N LEU A 108 2.85 12.27 20.33
CA LEU A 108 3.22 11.29 21.36
C LEU A 108 4.52 11.73 22.07
N PRO A 109 4.48 12.84 22.84
CA PRO A 109 5.70 13.44 23.40
C PRO A 109 6.35 12.58 24.50
N THR A 110 5.61 11.66 25.12
CA THR A 110 6.13 10.75 26.15
C THR A 110 5.91 9.32 25.71
N LEU A 111 7.01 8.58 25.56
CA LEU A 111 6.99 7.18 25.20
C LEU A 111 6.75 6.29 26.42
N PRO A 112 6.08 5.14 26.25
CA PRO A 112 5.92 4.17 27.32
C PRO A 112 7.28 3.52 27.65
N LYS A 113 7.45 3.07 28.91
CA LYS A 113 8.74 2.56 29.43
C LYS A 113 9.30 1.37 28.66
N TRP A 114 8.45 0.60 27.98
CA TRP A 114 8.88 -0.54 27.20
C TRP A 114 9.63 -0.15 25.92
N ALA A 115 9.40 1.06 25.42
CA ALA A 115 10.11 1.62 24.29
C ALA A 115 11.47 2.18 24.72
N VAL A 116 12.42 2.27 23.79
CA VAL A 116 13.69 2.97 24.00
C VAL A 116 13.42 4.40 24.52
N GLN A 117 14.03 4.74 25.65
CA GLN A 117 13.80 6.03 26.34
C GLN A 117 14.81 7.12 25.94
N GLU A 118 16.03 6.72 25.56
CA GLU A 118 17.13 7.62 25.23
C GLU A 118 17.59 7.40 23.79
N GLY A 119 17.82 8.50 23.07
CA GLY A 119 18.26 8.46 21.68
C GLY A 119 17.08 8.33 20.71
N ASP A 120 17.24 7.47 19.71
CA ASP A 120 16.23 7.28 18.66
C ASP A 120 15.37 6.06 18.96
N ALA A 121 14.14 6.31 19.43
CA ALA A 121 13.18 5.25 19.70
C ALA A 121 12.53 4.66 18.44
N ALA A 122 12.87 5.21 17.26
CA ALA A 122 12.42 4.70 15.97
C ALA A 122 10.89 4.50 15.91
N VAL A 123 10.17 5.56 16.27
CA VAL A 123 8.69 5.54 16.32
C VAL A 123 8.11 5.66 14.91
N TRP A 124 7.41 4.64 14.45
CA TRP A 124 7.03 4.46 13.04
C TRP A 124 5.53 4.17 12.85
N ALA A 125 5.05 4.52 11.65
CA ALA A 125 3.78 4.10 11.05
C ALA A 125 2.59 4.22 12.02
N PRO A 126 2.22 5.46 12.43
CA PRO A 126 1.06 5.64 13.28
C PRO A 126 -0.23 5.27 12.54
N GLU A 127 -1.21 4.74 13.27
CA GLU A 127 -2.61 4.65 12.83
C GLU A 127 -3.50 5.27 13.91
N VAL A 128 -4.36 6.22 13.53
CA VAL A 128 -5.27 6.92 14.44
C VAL A 128 -6.72 6.57 14.12
N VAL A 129 -7.46 6.14 15.13
CA VAL A 129 -8.88 5.82 15.01
C VAL A 129 -9.70 6.49 16.09
N GLN A 130 -10.91 6.92 15.72
CA GLN A 130 -11.88 7.45 16.67
C GLN A 130 -12.66 6.31 17.32
N ARG A 131 -12.69 6.30 18.65
CA ARG A 131 -13.44 5.37 19.50
C ARG A 131 -14.94 5.69 19.50
N PRO A 132 -15.81 4.73 19.90
CA PRO A 132 -17.25 4.97 19.99
C PRO A 132 -17.65 6.10 20.96
N ASP A 133 -16.83 6.37 21.97
CA ASP A 133 -17.04 7.45 22.94
C ASP A 133 -16.57 8.83 22.43
N GLY A 134 -16.04 8.90 21.20
CA GLY A 134 -15.54 10.12 20.56
C GLY A 134 -14.07 10.43 20.83
N SER A 135 -13.42 9.71 21.76
CA SER A 135 -11.96 9.81 21.99
C SER A 135 -11.17 9.08 20.90
N PHE A 136 -9.84 9.11 20.95
CA PHE A 136 -8.96 8.60 19.91
C PHE A 136 -7.96 7.60 20.46
N VAL A 137 -7.65 6.59 19.65
CA VAL A 137 -6.50 5.69 19.84
C VAL A 137 -5.48 5.98 18.74
N LEU A 138 -4.21 6.05 19.13
CA LEU A 138 -3.05 6.04 18.24
C LEU A 138 -2.31 4.72 18.45
N TYR A 139 -2.27 3.88 17.43
CA TYR A 139 -1.36 2.74 17.36
C TYR A 139 -0.05 3.19 16.72
N PHE A 140 1.06 2.62 17.16
CA PHE A 140 2.39 2.98 16.67
C PHE A 140 3.35 1.81 16.85
N SER A 141 4.45 1.84 16.11
CA SER A 141 5.58 0.93 16.33
C SER A 141 6.70 1.69 17.04
N ALA A 142 7.40 1.06 17.98
CA ALA A 142 8.60 1.64 18.59
C ALA A 142 9.64 0.57 18.96
N SER A 143 10.91 0.95 18.95
CA SER A 143 12.02 0.07 19.32
C SER A 143 11.90 -0.38 20.78
N TRP A 144 12.07 -1.67 21.03
CA TRP A 144 12.06 -2.27 22.35
C TRP A 144 13.30 -1.87 23.17
N HIS A 145 13.11 -1.41 24.40
CA HIS A 145 14.19 -0.85 25.21
C HIS A 145 15.33 -1.84 25.51
N ALA A 146 15.01 -3.13 25.73
CA ALA A 146 16.03 -4.12 26.08
C ALA A 146 16.82 -4.60 24.85
N ASN A 147 16.30 -4.37 23.64
CA ASN A 147 16.94 -4.71 22.38
C ASN A 147 16.31 -3.93 21.23
N SER A 148 16.92 -2.80 20.87
CA SER A 148 16.43 -1.88 19.83
C SER A 148 16.43 -2.46 18.41
N ARG A 149 16.92 -3.69 18.23
CA ARG A 149 16.74 -4.45 16.99
C ARG A 149 15.26 -4.74 16.71
N PHE A 150 14.46 -4.92 17.76
CA PHE A 150 13.06 -5.31 17.65
C PHE A 150 12.15 -4.11 17.85
N HIS A 151 11.07 -4.07 17.07
CA HIS A 151 9.97 -3.16 17.29
C HIS A 151 8.76 -3.90 17.87
N CYS A 152 8.00 -3.19 18.69
CA CYS A 152 6.71 -3.65 19.20
C CYS A 152 5.63 -2.65 18.80
N VAL A 153 4.39 -3.12 18.66
CA VAL A 153 3.23 -2.26 18.46
C VAL A 153 2.67 -1.83 19.80
N GLY A 154 2.54 -0.53 20.01
CA GLY A 154 1.89 0.10 21.16
C GLY A 154 0.53 0.70 20.82
N ALA A 155 -0.21 1.09 21.86
CA ALA A 155 -1.40 1.92 21.75
C ALA A 155 -1.32 3.09 22.75
N ALA A 156 -1.89 4.22 22.36
CA ALA A 156 -1.97 5.44 23.15
C ALA A 156 -3.34 6.09 22.97
N THR A 157 -3.83 6.83 23.96
CA THR A 157 -5.18 7.42 23.91
C THR A 157 -5.18 8.93 24.12
N SER A 158 -6.16 9.62 23.55
CA SER A 158 -6.36 11.07 23.70
C SER A 158 -7.84 11.43 23.52
N PRO A 159 -8.38 12.42 24.25
CA PRO A 159 -9.70 12.98 23.94
C PRO A 159 -9.71 13.83 22.67
N ASN A 160 -8.54 14.27 22.17
CA ASN A 160 -8.39 15.11 20.99
C ASN A 160 -7.70 14.36 19.86
N VAL A 161 -8.15 14.56 18.62
CA VAL A 161 -7.58 13.91 17.42
C VAL A 161 -6.09 14.18 17.27
N THR A 162 -5.61 15.39 17.56
CA THR A 162 -4.19 15.75 17.46
C THR A 162 -3.37 15.34 18.69
N GLY A 163 -3.95 14.71 19.71
CA GLY A 163 -3.25 14.43 20.96
C GLY A 163 -3.19 15.63 21.93
N PRO A 164 -2.17 15.70 22.80
CA PRO A 164 -1.12 14.68 22.97
C PRO A 164 -1.72 13.36 23.47
N TYR A 165 -1.20 12.27 22.93
CA TYR A 165 -1.60 10.91 23.28
C TYR A 165 -0.81 10.41 24.49
N VAL A 166 -1.48 9.64 25.34
CA VAL A 166 -0.89 8.98 26.51
C VAL A 166 -0.80 7.49 26.22
N ALA A 167 0.41 6.96 26.15
CA ALA A 167 0.66 5.55 25.87
C ALA A 167 0.25 4.63 27.02
N LEU A 168 -0.21 3.43 26.67
CA LEU A 168 -0.41 2.35 27.62
C LEU A 168 0.94 1.82 28.14
N GLU A 169 0.91 1.29 29.37
CA GLU A 169 2.12 0.83 30.05
C GLU A 169 2.77 -0.39 29.40
N GLU A 170 1.97 -1.25 28.76
CA GLU A 170 2.43 -2.46 28.07
C GLU A 170 2.26 -2.30 26.55
N PRO A 171 3.11 -2.93 25.74
CA PRO A 171 2.88 -2.97 24.30
C PRO A 171 1.57 -3.71 24.03
N LEU A 172 0.94 -3.39 22.89
CA LEU A 172 -0.08 -4.25 22.35
C LEU A 172 0.61 -5.58 21.98
N THR A 173 1.36 -5.67 20.88
CA THR A 173 2.01 -6.94 20.48
C THR A 173 3.53 -6.83 20.36
N CYS A 174 4.24 -7.92 20.67
CA CYS A 174 5.67 -8.04 20.39
C CYS A 174 6.15 -9.50 20.20
N PRO A 175 5.99 -10.10 19.01
CA PRO A 175 6.42 -11.46 18.73
C PRO A 175 7.92 -11.51 18.38
N PHE A 176 8.79 -11.50 19.38
CA PHE A 176 10.26 -11.45 19.20
C PHE A 176 10.83 -12.61 18.36
N ASP A 177 10.24 -13.80 18.45
CA ASP A 177 10.62 -14.98 17.66
C ASP A 177 10.31 -14.83 16.16
N GLN A 178 9.40 -13.90 15.81
CA GLN A 178 9.06 -13.52 14.44
C GLN A 178 9.70 -12.19 14.00
N GLY A 179 10.61 -11.64 14.82
CA GLY A 179 11.31 -10.38 14.56
C GLY A 179 10.66 -9.13 15.18
N GLY A 180 9.53 -9.27 15.87
CA GLY A 180 8.77 -8.14 16.42
C GLY A 180 7.55 -7.79 15.57
N ALA A 181 6.96 -6.62 15.81
CA ALA A 181 5.76 -6.16 15.13
C ALA A 181 5.86 -4.68 14.78
N ILE A 182 5.46 -4.35 13.55
CA ILE A 182 5.38 -2.98 13.03
C ILE A 182 4.12 -2.75 12.20
N ASP A 183 3.93 -1.51 11.76
CA ASP A 183 2.90 -1.07 10.82
C ASP A 183 1.48 -1.48 11.21
N PRO A 184 1.00 -1.05 12.40
CA PRO A 184 -0.35 -1.35 12.81
C PRO A 184 -1.37 -0.61 11.93
N THR A 185 -2.49 -1.28 11.64
CA THR A 185 -3.71 -0.70 11.09
C THR A 185 -4.91 -1.25 11.84
N PHE A 186 -6.04 -0.55 11.80
CA PHE A 186 -7.25 -0.93 12.52
C PHE A 186 -8.41 -1.20 11.58
N ILE A 187 -9.20 -2.24 11.90
CA ILE A 187 -10.49 -2.46 11.26
C ILE A 187 -11.55 -2.86 12.26
N TYR A 188 -12.69 -2.16 12.18
CA TYR A 188 -13.94 -2.61 12.77
C TYR A 188 -14.71 -3.43 11.72
N ASP A 189 -14.79 -4.73 11.95
CA ASP A 189 -15.61 -5.64 11.16
C ASP A 189 -17.08 -5.50 11.54
N ARG A 190 -17.82 -4.75 10.72
CA ARG A 190 -19.26 -4.52 10.91
C ARG A 190 -20.11 -5.78 10.77
N ARG A 191 -19.64 -6.81 10.05
CA ARG A 191 -20.40 -8.05 9.85
C ARG A 191 -20.35 -8.94 11.09
N LYS A 192 -19.24 -8.90 11.82
CA LYS A 192 -19.03 -9.67 13.05
C LYS A 192 -19.19 -8.84 14.33
N ASN A 193 -19.28 -7.51 14.23
CA ASN A 193 -19.22 -6.59 15.36
C ASN A 193 -17.95 -6.86 16.20
N MET A 194 -16.80 -6.80 15.55
CA MET A 194 -15.51 -7.09 16.17
C MET A 194 -14.45 -6.13 15.65
N SER A 195 -13.54 -5.71 16.52
CA SER A 195 -12.43 -4.84 16.18
C SER A 195 -11.12 -5.61 16.18
N PHE A 196 -10.27 -5.30 15.19
CA PHE A 196 -8.98 -5.92 15.01
C PHE A 196 -7.91 -4.86 14.79
N VAL A 197 -6.73 -5.09 15.38
CA VAL A 197 -5.49 -4.41 15.01
C VAL A 197 -4.68 -5.39 14.18
N VAL A 198 -4.53 -5.08 12.89
CA VAL A 198 -3.68 -5.81 11.95
C VAL A 198 -2.29 -5.21 11.98
N TYR A 199 -1.25 -6.02 11.85
CA TYR A 199 0.14 -5.57 11.89
C TYR A 199 1.04 -6.46 11.04
N LYS A 200 2.22 -5.97 10.68
CA LYS A 200 3.29 -6.75 10.05
C LYS A 200 4.15 -7.42 11.13
N ASN A 201 4.46 -8.71 10.99
CA ASN A 201 5.61 -9.26 11.73
C ASN A 201 6.92 -8.72 11.13
N ASP A 202 7.82 -8.21 11.98
CA ASP A 202 9.05 -7.56 11.54
C ASP A 202 10.16 -8.57 11.24
N GLY A 203 9.88 -9.51 10.33
CA GLY A 203 10.82 -10.55 9.90
C GLY A 203 12.15 -9.97 9.38
N ASN A 204 12.12 -8.74 8.86
CA ASN A 204 13.31 -7.96 8.48
C ASN A 204 14.33 -7.83 9.60
N ALA A 205 13.88 -7.65 10.84
CA ALA A 205 14.77 -7.51 11.99
C ALA A 205 15.68 -8.73 12.15
N ILE A 206 15.19 -9.93 11.79
CA ILE A 206 15.92 -11.20 11.85
C ILE A 206 16.26 -11.76 10.46
N GLY A 207 16.23 -10.92 9.43
CA GLY A 207 16.58 -11.30 8.07
C GLY A 207 18.07 -11.54 7.86
N SER A 208 18.41 -12.11 6.70
CA SER A 208 19.79 -12.43 6.29
C SER A 208 20.60 -11.20 5.83
N GLY A 209 20.09 -9.97 6.05
CA GLY A 209 20.72 -8.72 5.66
C GLY A 209 20.44 -8.30 4.21
N GLY A 210 21.24 -7.35 3.71
CA GLY A 210 21.05 -6.73 2.40
C GLY A 210 20.18 -5.46 2.49
N ALA A 211 19.67 -5.00 1.34
CA ALA A 211 18.70 -3.89 1.32
C ALA A 211 17.47 -4.26 2.15
N CYS A 212 16.89 -3.28 2.85
CA CYS A 212 15.78 -3.49 3.80
C CYS A 212 16.05 -4.57 4.87
N SER A 213 17.32 -4.93 5.13
CA SER A 213 17.72 -6.00 6.05
C SER A 213 17.19 -7.41 5.72
N ASN A 214 16.65 -7.63 4.51
CA ASN A 214 16.00 -8.89 4.15
C ASN A 214 16.15 -9.31 2.67
N SER A 215 16.96 -8.60 1.89
CA SER A 215 17.16 -8.91 0.47
C SER A 215 18.18 -10.02 0.19
N ASN A 216 19.02 -10.40 1.16
CA ASN A 216 19.89 -11.57 1.01
C ASN A 216 19.08 -12.86 1.19
N TRP A 217 19.31 -13.85 0.33
CA TRP A 217 18.57 -15.13 0.37
C TRP A 217 19.26 -16.16 1.30
N PRO A 218 18.51 -16.98 2.07
CA PRO A 218 17.05 -16.98 2.21
C PRO A 218 16.56 -15.75 2.99
N ASN A 219 15.46 -15.16 2.53
CA ASN A 219 14.80 -14.08 3.27
C ASN A 219 14.05 -14.66 4.49
N THR A 220 13.88 -13.86 5.53
CA THR A 220 12.93 -14.17 6.59
C THR A 220 11.55 -13.67 6.16
N PRO A 221 10.49 -14.50 6.24
CA PRO A 221 9.18 -14.07 5.82
C PRO A 221 8.61 -12.88 6.58
N THR A 222 7.87 -12.05 5.85
CA THR A 222 7.06 -10.96 6.39
C THR A 222 5.60 -11.23 6.04
N SER A 223 4.70 -10.88 6.94
CA SER A 223 3.30 -11.28 6.85
C SER A 223 2.45 -10.34 7.67
N PHE A 224 1.15 -10.33 7.36
CA PHE A 224 0.17 -9.62 8.18
C PHE A 224 -0.47 -10.55 9.18
N GLN A 225 -0.58 -10.06 10.41
CA GLN A 225 -1.10 -10.73 11.59
C GLN A 225 -2.17 -9.85 12.21
N PHE A 226 -2.93 -10.36 13.19
CA PHE A 226 -3.90 -9.53 13.91
C PHE A 226 -4.00 -9.85 15.39
N ASN A 227 -4.45 -8.85 16.15
CA ASN A 227 -5.01 -8.99 17.48
C ASN A 227 -6.48 -8.57 17.44
N MET A 228 -7.32 -9.25 18.22
CA MET A 228 -8.65 -8.75 18.52
C MET A 228 -8.59 -7.75 19.67
N VAL A 229 -9.36 -6.67 19.57
CA VAL A 229 -9.48 -5.65 20.61
C VAL A 229 -10.94 -5.37 20.95
N ASP A 230 -11.19 -4.93 22.17
CA ASP A 230 -12.53 -4.62 22.66
C ASP A 230 -13.17 -3.49 21.88
N ASN A 231 -14.45 -3.63 21.53
CA ASN A 231 -15.14 -2.66 20.69
C ASN A 231 -15.39 -1.32 21.39
N ALA A 232 -15.37 -1.27 22.73
CA ALA A 232 -15.62 -0.04 23.48
C ALA A 232 -14.36 0.82 23.62
N ASP A 233 -13.19 0.21 23.71
CA ASP A 233 -11.93 0.93 23.94
C ASP A 233 -10.89 0.83 22.82
N TYR A 234 -11.02 -0.17 21.95
CA TYR A 234 -10.07 -0.51 20.88
C TYR A 234 -8.63 -0.80 21.37
N THR A 235 -8.38 -0.91 22.67
CA THR A 235 -7.05 -1.12 23.25
C THR A 235 -6.94 -2.44 24.02
N THR A 236 -8.01 -2.87 24.68
CA THR A 236 -8.02 -4.08 25.49
C THR A 236 -8.05 -5.27 24.56
N ARG A 237 -7.01 -6.10 24.62
CA ARG A 237 -6.96 -7.35 23.84
C ARG A 237 -8.06 -8.29 24.28
N ILE A 238 -8.77 -8.85 23.32
CA ILE A 238 -9.76 -9.91 23.55
C ILE A 238 -9.17 -11.25 23.11
N GLY A 239 -9.21 -12.23 24.02
CA GLY A 239 -8.68 -13.57 23.79
C GLY A 239 -7.32 -13.75 24.43
N ASN A 240 -7.03 -14.98 24.87
CA ASN A 240 -5.70 -15.38 25.31
C ASN A 240 -4.86 -15.68 24.07
N ASP A 241 -3.59 -15.30 24.07
CA ASP A 241 -2.61 -15.28 22.96
C ASP A 241 -2.37 -16.61 22.19
N THR A 242 -3.29 -17.56 22.14
CA THR A 242 -3.08 -18.93 21.62
C THR A 242 -4.12 -19.40 20.59
N TRP A 243 -4.78 -18.50 19.86
CA TRP A 243 -5.78 -18.88 18.85
C TRP A 243 -5.23 -19.18 17.44
N THR A 244 -3.96 -19.60 17.35
CA THR A 244 -3.53 -20.55 16.31
C THR A 244 -2.75 -21.69 16.96
N PRO A 245 -3.02 -22.98 16.63
CA PRO A 245 -2.06 -24.03 16.93
C PRO A 245 -0.76 -23.66 16.22
N VAL A 246 0.30 -23.51 17.03
CA VAL A 246 1.63 -22.96 16.73
C VAL A 246 1.74 -21.43 16.84
N GLY A 247 1.97 -20.93 18.06
CA GLY A 247 2.67 -19.65 18.33
C GLY A 247 1.98 -18.36 17.92
N ASN A 248 1.24 -17.76 18.85
CA ASN A 248 0.93 -16.33 19.06
C ASN A 248 0.47 -15.40 17.91
N ALA A 249 0.21 -15.85 16.68
CA ALA A 249 -0.48 -15.02 15.67
C ALA A 249 -1.15 -15.86 14.56
N THR A 250 -2.26 -15.37 14.01
CA THR A 250 -2.96 -16.00 12.86
C THR A 250 -2.77 -15.14 11.61
N TRP A 251 -2.22 -15.73 10.55
CA TRP A 251 -1.81 -15.06 9.31
C TRP A 251 -2.99 -14.54 8.47
N ILE A 252 -2.93 -13.29 8.02
CA ILE A 252 -3.87 -12.65 7.08
C ILE A 252 -3.37 -12.80 5.64
N LEU A 253 -2.10 -12.46 5.42
CA LEU A 253 -1.39 -12.58 4.15
C LEU A 253 0.03 -13.02 4.45
N PHE A 254 0.56 -13.94 3.64
CA PHE A 254 1.96 -14.37 3.71
C PHE A 254 2.70 -13.84 2.49
N SER A 255 3.87 -13.21 2.67
CA SER A 255 4.70 -12.77 1.55
C SER A 255 5.09 -13.96 0.67
N ASP A 256 4.91 -13.85 -0.64
CA ASP A 256 5.47 -14.79 -1.59
C ASP A 256 6.68 -14.22 -2.34
N ARG A 257 7.28 -15.03 -3.22
CA ARG A 257 8.48 -14.61 -3.96
C ARG A 257 8.24 -13.41 -4.89
N SER A 258 7.02 -13.21 -5.38
CA SER A 258 6.65 -12.09 -6.25
C SER A 258 6.50 -10.78 -5.49
N ASP A 259 6.23 -10.81 -4.19
CA ASP A 259 6.27 -9.62 -3.33
C ASP A 259 7.68 -9.03 -3.24
N GLY A 260 8.70 -9.88 -3.40
CA GLY A 260 10.10 -9.50 -3.18
C GLY A 260 10.50 -9.79 -1.73
N PRO A 261 11.45 -9.03 -1.15
CA PRO A 261 11.94 -9.34 0.17
C PRO A 261 10.90 -9.09 1.27
N ASN A 262 9.95 -8.17 1.06
CA ASN A 262 9.03 -7.71 2.10
C ASN A 262 7.60 -7.47 1.59
N VAL A 263 6.63 -7.69 2.49
CA VAL A 263 5.33 -7.03 2.52
C VAL A 263 5.21 -6.20 3.79
N GLU A 264 4.61 -5.01 3.72
CA GLU A 264 4.49 -4.07 4.84
C GLU A 264 3.38 -3.04 4.68
N SER A 265 3.22 -2.14 5.66
CA SER A 265 2.19 -1.08 5.65
C SER A 265 0.78 -1.58 5.25
N PRO A 266 0.20 -2.57 5.94
CA PRO A 266 -1.14 -3.02 5.63
C PRO A 266 -2.16 -1.92 5.91
N GLN A 267 -3.14 -1.77 5.03
CA GLN A 267 -4.35 -1.00 5.26
C GLN A 267 -5.55 -1.83 4.84
N ILE A 268 -6.39 -2.19 5.82
CA ILE A 268 -7.56 -3.02 5.59
C ILE A 268 -8.84 -2.23 5.88
N PHE A 269 -9.80 -2.29 4.96
CA PHE A 269 -11.08 -1.60 5.13
C PHE A 269 -12.23 -2.36 4.46
N TYR A 270 -13.42 -2.13 5.00
CA TYR A 270 -14.66 -2.75 4.55
C TYR A 270 -15.44 -1.85 3.59
N ARG A 271 -16.02 -2.42 2.51
CA ARG A 271 -16.96 -1.73 1.61
C ARG A 271 -18.17 -2.61 1.26
N GLY A 272 -19.37 -2.03 1.32
CA GLY A 272 -20.64 -2.74 1.15
C GLY A 272 -21.24 -2.87 -0.26
N ASN A 273 -20.53 -2.55 -1.36
CA ASN A 273 -21.13 -2.38 -2.71
C ASN A 273 -20.43 -3.13 -3.88
N ALA A 274 -19.78 -4.27 -3.64
CA ALA A 274 -19.12 -5.08 -4.68
C ALA A 274 -20.10 -5.93 -5.54
N GLN A 275 -20.50 -5.46 -6.73
CA GLN A 275 -21.43 -6.13 -7.68
C GLN A 275 -20.71 -7.09 -8.67
N GLY A 276 -21.31 -8.09 -9.35
CA GLY A 276 -20.56 -8.93 -10.34
C GLY A 276 -21.13 -10.33 -10.64
N ARG A 277 -20.39 -11.24 -11.32
CA ARG A 277 -20.81 -12.60 -11.76
C ARG A 277 -21.42 -13.51 -10.67
N PHE A 278 -21.37 -13.08 -9.41
CA PHE A 278 -21.86 -13.79 -8.23
C PHE A 278 -22.93 -13.01 -7.45
N ALA A 279 -23.58 -12.01 -8.08
CA ALA A 279 -24.72 -11.23 -7.55
C ALA A 279 -25.97 -12.08 -7.21
N ALA A 280 -25.88 -13.41 -7.30
CA ALA A 280 -26.92 -14.34 -6.92
C ALA A 280 -27.10 -14.50 -5.40
N ALA A 281 -26.23 -13.89 -4.57
CA ALA A 281 -26.23 -14.07 -3.11
C ALA A 281 -26.63 -12.84 -2.26
N GLU A 282 -27.10 -11.74 -2.87
CA GLU A 282 -27.57 -10.50 -2.22
C GLU A 282 -26.55 -9.73 -1.32
N ASP A 283 -25.48 -10.36 -0.82
CA ASP A 283 -24.40 -9.72 -0.06
C ASP A 283 -23.29 -9.20 -0.99
N THR A 284 -23.18 -7.88 -1.10
CA THR A 284 -22.15 -7.18 -1.88
C THR A 284 -20.94 -6.73 -1.04
N SER A 285 -20.74 -7.31 0.13
CA SER A 285 -19.66 -6.92 1.04
C SER A 285 -18.28 -7.42 0.60
N ALA A 286 -17.28 -6.55 0.65
CA ALA A 286 -15.89 -6.87 0.36
C ALA A 286 -14.93 -6.19 1.35
N TYR A 287 -13.83 -6.87 1.63
CA TYR A 287 -12.71 -6.34 2.40
C TYR A 287 -11.56 -6.12 1.45
N HIS A 288 -11.02 -4.91 1.50
CA HIS A 288 -9.89 -4.49 0.69
C HIS A 288 -8.68 -4.45 1.60
N LEU A 289 -7.61 -5.15 1.19
CA LEU A 289 -6.29 -5.03 1.77
C LEU A 289 -5.42 -4.32 0.75
N ILE A 290 -4.95 -3.13 1.10
CA ILE A 290 -3.91 -2.43 0.36
C ILE A 290 -2.64 -2.54 1.18
N TYR A 291 -1.50 -2.78 0.55
CA TYR A 291 -0.24 -2.95 1.26
C TYR A 291 0.94 -2.61 0.38
N ASN A 292 2.12 -2.48 0.98
CA ASN A 292 3.37 -2.36 0.26
C ASN A 292 4.04 -3.70 0.02
N ALA A 293 4.55 -3.89 -1.20
CA ALA A 293 5.45 -4.99 -1.56
C ALA A 293 6.78 -4.43 -2.06
N GLY A 294 7.84 -5.23 -1.95
CA GLY A 294 9.19 -4.88 -2.40
C GLY A 294 10.07 -4.35 -1.26
N CYS A 295 11.15 -3.65 -1.62
CA CYS A 295 12.08 -3.09 -0.64
C CYS A 295 11.95 -1.57 -0.60
N PHE A 296 11.59 -1.00 0.55
CA PHE A 296 11.56 0.45 0.79
C PHE A 296 12.89 1.16 0.47
N ALA A 297 13.98 0.40 0.34
CA ALA A 297 15.31 0.89 0.02
C ALA A 297 15.64 0.90 -1.48
N ASP A 298 14.71 0.54 -2.36
CA ASP A 298 14.87 0.63 -3.81
C ASP A 298 13.54 0.92 -4.53
N GLU A 299 13.58 1.05 -5.85
CA GLU A 299 12.41 1.40 -6.68
C GLU A 299 11.41 0.25 -6.87
N SER A 300 11.69 -0.96 -6.34
CA SER A 300 10.73 -2.09 -6.36
C SER A 300 9.56 -1.90 -5.41
N TYR A 301 9.70 -0.98 -4.44
CA TYR A 301 8.66 -0.62 -3.49
C TYR A 301 7.43 -0.08 -4.21
N ARG A 302 6.28 -0.68 -3.93
CA ARG A 302 5.02 -0.41 -4.64
C ARG A 302 3.82 -0.75 -3.78
N ILE A 303 2.69 -0.15 -4.11
CA ILE A 303 1.40 -0.36 -3.47
C ILE A 303 0.61 -1.39 -4.26
N GLU A 304 0.20 -2.45 -3.59
CA GLU A 304 -0.60 -3.55 -4.12
C GLU A 304 -1.95 -3.61 -3.40
N HIS A 305 -2.93 -4.19 -4.08
CA HIS A 305 -4.27 -4.37 -3.56
C HIS A 305 -4.72 -5.81 -3.79
N ILE A 306 -5.28 -6.39 -2.74
CA ILE A 306 -6.05 -7.61 -2.83
C ILE A 306 -7.43 -7.32 -2.25
N VAL A 307 -8.47 -7.72 -2.96
CA VAL A 307 -9.84 -7.76 -2.41
C VAL A 307 -10.22 -9.20 -2.10
N CYS A 308 -10.91 -9.38 -0.99
CA CYS A 308 -11.67 -10.59 -0.75
C CYS A 308 -13.15 -10.27 -0.58
N ARG A 309 -14.01 -11.00 -1.30
CA ARG A 309 -15.46 -10.98 -1.08
C ARG A 309 -15.83 -12.01 -0.02
N ALA A 310 -16.65 -11.59 0.93
CA ALA A 310 -17.00 -12.44 2.06
C ALA A 310 -18.14 -13.41 1.68
N THR A 311 -17.85 -14.39 0.81
CA THR A 311 -18.82 -15.40 0.38
C THR A 311 -18.94 -16.52 1.42
N GLN A 312 -20.17 -16.80 1.85
CA GLN A 312 -20.60 -17.83 2.82
C GLN A 312 -20.33 -17.52 4.29
N LEU A 313 -21.27 -16.81 4.92
CA LEU A 313 -21.52 -17.01 6.34
C LEU A 313 -21.99 -18.46 6.53
N ASN A 314 -21.16 -19.30 7.15
CA ASN A 314 -21.76 -20.25 8.08
C ASN A 314 -22.49 -19.40 9.11
N ALA A 315 -23.82 -19.42 9.05
CA ALA A 315 -24.68 -18.81 10.04
C ALA A 315 -24.32 -19.40 11.40
N VAL A 316 -23.55 -18.68 12.21
CA VAL A 316 -23.38 -19.04 13.60
C VAL A 316 -23.63 -17.81 14.45
N SER A 317 -24.75 -17.90 15.17
CA SER A 317 -25.18 -17.22 16.39
C SER A 317 -24.93 -15.72 16.55
N THR A 318 -25.97 -14.96 16.84
CA THR A 318 -25.91 -13.58 17.37
C THR A 318 -25.76 -13.54 18.89
N GLN A 319 -25.46 -14.66 19.54
CA GLN A 319 -25.19 -14.77 20.99
C GLN A 319 -23.91 -15.57 21.20
N TRP A 320 -22.86 -14.90 21.68
CA TRP A 320 -21.59 -15.54 21.97
C TRP A 320 -21.16 -15.28 23.40
N THR A 321 -20.91 -16.37 24.12
CA THR A 321 -20.18 -16.41 25.37
C THR A 321 -18.71 -16.73 25.07
N THR A 322 -17.79 -16.29 25.93
CA THR A 322 -16.31 -16.28 25.80
C THR A 322 -15.60 -17.62 25.47
N HIS A 323 -16.31 -18.69 25.13
CA HIS A 323 -15.81 -20.06 24.99
C HIS A 323 -16.49 -20.88 23.87
N ASP A 324 -16.69 -20.36 22.66
CA ASP A 324 -17.15 -21.19 21.53
C ASP A 324 -15.96 -21.70 20.66
N PRO A 325 -15.70 -23.02 20.62
CA PRO A 325 -14.61 -23.64 19.86
C PRO A 325 -14.87 -23.77 18.34
N THR A 326 -16.01 -23.33 17.82
CA THR A 326 -16.34 -23.35 16.38
C THR A 326 -15.90 -22.09 15.63
N TYR A 327 -15.09 -21.24 16.27
CA TYR A 327 -14.59 -19.97 15.74
C TYR A 327 -13.87 -20.10 14.39
N VAL A 328 -14.36 -19.34 13.40
CA VAL A 328 -13.76 -19.15 12.08
C VAL A 328 -13.42 -17.66 11.98
N PRO A 329 -12.14 -17.26 12.05
CA PRO A 329 -11.73 -15.88 11.83
C PRO A 329 -12.27 -15.38 10.49
N PHE A 330 -12.55 -14.08 10.36
CA PHE A 330 -12.94 -13.46 9.08
C PHE A 330 -12.04 -13.90 7.90
N PHE A 331 -10.75 -14.14 8.17
CA PHE A 331 -9.73 -14.57 7.20
C PHE A 331 -9.74 -16.06 6.81
N ARG A 332 -10.57 -16.91 7.46
CA ARG A 332 -10.80 -18.28 6.96
C ARG A 332 -11.85 -18.31 5.84
N ASP A 333 -12.82 -17.40 5.87
CA ASP A 333 -13.81 -17.21 4.79
C ASP A 333 -13.22 -16.38 3.64
N CYS A 334 -12.19 -15.60 3.96
CA CYS A 334 -11.43 -14.73 3.06
C CYS A 334 -9.93 -15.01 3.13
N THR A 335 -9.45 -16.06 2.47
CA THR A 335 -8.01 -16.31 2.37
C THR A 335 -7.42 -15.37 1.32
N PHE A 336 -6.69 -14.33 1.73
CA PHE A 336 -5.89 -13.48 0.83
C PHE A 336 -4.68 -14.23 0.22
N GLY A 337 -4.72 -15.57 0.16
CA GLY A 337 -3.60 -16.44 -0.20
C GLY A 337 -2.97 -17.20 0.98
N ALA A 338 -3.47 -17.04 2.21
CA ALA A 338 -2.96 -17.77 3.38
C ALA A 338 -3.24 -19.29 3.29
N MET A 339 -2.19 -20.11 3.19
CA MET A 339 -2.28 -21.58 3.33
C MET A 339 -2.31 -22.00 4.81
N GLN A 340 -2.85 -23.19 5.09
CA GLN A 340 -3.00 -23.71 6.46
C GLN A 340 -1.65 -23.92 7.17
N PRO A 341 -1.59 -23.73 8.51
CA PRO A 341 -0.38 -23.92 9.31
C PRO A 341 0.27 -25.31 9.22
N ASP A 342 -0.51 -26.37 8.96
CA ASP A 342 -0.04 -27.76 9.04
C ASP A 342 0.98 -28.16 7.96
N SER A 343 1.19 -27.34 6.92
CA SER A 343 2.25 -27.54 5.91
C SER A 343 3.61 -26.92 6.29
N TYR A 344 3.73 -26.28 7.45
CA TYR A 344 4.97 -25.66 7.91
C TYR A 344 5.90 -26.65 8.63
N LYS A 345 6.84 -27.25 7.90
CA LYS A 345 8.01 -27.94 8.51
C LYS A 345 9.38 -27.54 7.95
N SER A 346 9.46 -26.69 6.92
CA SER A 346 10.76 -26.23 6.41
C SER A 346 10.69 -24.84 5.79
N TRP A 347 11.37 -23.89 6.43
CA TRP A 347 11.70 -22.57 5.90
C TRP A 347 12.50 -22.72 4.60
N GLY A 348 11.98 -22.20 3.48
CA GLY A 348 12.75 -22.13 2.22
C GLY A 348 12.15 -22.82 0.98
N GLN A 349 10.91 -23.29 0.99
CA GLN A 349 10.23 -23.67 -0.25
C GLN A 349 9.39 -22.50 -0.78
N ALA A 350 9.66 -22.12 -2.03
CA ALA A 350 8.86 -21.15 -2.78
C ALA A 350 7.45 -21.71 -2.98
N PHE A 351 6.43 -21.09 -2.38
CA PHE A 351 5.05 -21.52 -2.55
C PHE A 351 4.29 -20.57 -3.47
N LEU A 352 3.72 -21.16 -4.52
CA LEU A 352 2.85 -20.55 -5.51
C LEU A 352 1.42 -20.51 -4.95
N GLY A 353 1.15 -19.58 -4.03
CA GLY A 353 -0.23 -19.15 -3.81
C GLY A 353 -0.68 -18.43 -5.08
N LEU A 354 -1.79 -18.84 -5.70
CA LEU A 354 -2.37 -18.05 -6.79
C LEU A 354 -2.99 -16.81 -6.15
N LYS A 355 -2.31 -15.64 -6.26
CA LYS A 355 -2.85 -14.35 -5.81
C LYS A 355 -4.18 -14.01 -6.48
N ASP A 356 -4.33 -14.40 -7.75
CA ASP A 356 -5.59 -14.36 -8.48
C ASP A 356 -6.32 -15.70 -8.38
N THR A 357 -7.49 -15.71 -7.72
CA THR A 357 -8.42 -16.85 -7.71
C THR A 357 -9.83 -16.38 -8.02
N ILE A 358 -10.82 -17.29 -8.04
CA ILE A 358 -12.23 -16.91 -8.19
C ILE A 358 -12.68 -15.96 -7.06
N ASN A 359 -12.06 -16.04 -5.88
CA ASN A 359 -12.45 -15.30 -4.68
C ASN A 359 -11.63 -14.02 -4.44
N ASN A 360 -10.45 -13.89 -5.07
CA ASN A 360 -9.53 -12.77 -4.90
C ASN A 360 -9.19 -12.11 -6.23
N HIS A 361 -9.15 -10.78 -6.24
CA HIS A 361 -8.63 -10.02 -7.37
C HIS A 361 -7.44 -9.19 -6.90
N TYR A 362 -6.33 -9.31 -7.64
CA TYR A 362 -5.08 -8.65 -7.37
C TYR A 362 -4.82 -7.51 -8.36
N ASP A 363 -4.48 -6.33 -7.84
CA ASP A 363 -4.15 -5.15 -8.63
C ASP A 363 -2.89 -4.47 -8.09
N VAL A 364 -1.97 -4.05 -8.97
CA VAL A 364 -0.93 -3.08 -8.61
C VAL A 364 -1.55 -1.69 -8.67
N VAL A 365 -1.61 -1.01 -7.53
CA VAL A 365 -2.27 0.30 -7.38
C VAL A 365 -1.35 1.44 -7.82
N LEU A 366 -0.11 1.44 -7.31
CA LEU A 366 0.92 2.43 -7.64
C LEU A 366 2.31 1.79 -7.56
N LYS A 367 3.23 2.23 -8.42
CA LYS A 367 4.64 1.82 -8.43
C LYS A 367 5.53 2.95 -8.95
N SER A 368 6.84 2.81 -8.83
CA SER A 368 7.80 3.75 -9.43
C SER A 368 7.59 3.90 -10.95
N GLY A 369 7.72 5.13 -11.45
CA GLY A 369 7.52 5.52 -12.85
C GLY A 369 6.48 6.62 -13.06
N VAL A 370 6.08 6.83 -14.32
CA VAL A 370 5.11 7.87 -14.69
C VAL A 370 3.66 7.41 -14.44
N PHE A 371 3.01 8.02 -13.45
CA PHE A 371 1.56 7.97 -13.29
C PHE A 371 0.89 9.01 -14.21
N ARG A 372 -0.06 8.61 -15.05
CA ARG A 372 -0.75 9.54 -15.97
C ARG A 372 -2.05 10.02 -15.36
N GLN A 373 -2.15 11.33 -15.16
CA GLN A 373 -3.36 12.00 -14.71
C GLN A 373 -4.45 11.99 -15.80
N PRO A 374 -5.74 12.13 -15.44
CA PRO A 374 -6.85 12.17 -16.41
C PRO A 374 -6.76 13.32 -17.44
N ASP A 375 -6.08 14.40 -17.10
CA ASP A 375 -5.84 15.55 -17.99
C ASP A 375 -4.65 15.32 -18.96
N GLY A 376 -3.98 14.17 -18.86
CA GLY A 376 -2.86 13.78 -19.70
C GLY A 376 -1.48 14.12 -19.13
N VAL A 377 -1.39 14.85 -18.00
CA VAL A 377 -0.10 15.15 -17.36
C VAL A 377 0.51 13.89 -16.75
N GLY A 378 1.78 13.63 -17.02
CA GLY A 378 2.55 12.59 -16.35
C GLY A 378 3.12 13.09 -15.02
N VAL A 379 3.03 12.29 -13.98
CA VAL A 379 3.67 12.55 -12.68
C VAL A 379 4.65 11.43 -12.43
N GLU A 380 5.93 11.76 -12.35
CA GLU A 380 6.94 10.78 -11.96
C GLU A 380 6.75 10.46 -10.47
N LEU A 381 6.82 9.17 -10.11
CA LEU A 381 6.76 8.68 -8.73
C LEU A 381 7.97 7.77 -8.47
N TYR A 382 8.53 7.85 -7.28
CA TYR A 382 9.61 6.97 -6.82
C TYR A 382 9.19 6.29 -5.52
N ALA A 383 9.18 4.95 -5.54
CA ALA A 383 8.87 4.10 -4.38
C ALA A 383 7.60 4.52 -3.59
N PRO A 384 6.42 4.62 -4.22
CA PRO A 384 5.20 4.97 -3.49
C PRO A 384 4.87 3.90 -2.43
N GLY A 385 4.49 4.33 -1.23
CA GLY A 385 4.12 3.44 -0.14
C GLY A 385 3.51 4.08 1.10
N GLY A 386 3.34 3.30 2.16
CA GLY A 386 2.56 3.68 3.34
C GLY A 386 1.13 4.09 3.01
N PRO A 387 0.33 3.26 2.30
CA PRO A 387 -1.04 3.61 1.94
C PRO A 387 -1.91 3.74 3.19
N ALA A 388 -2.60 4.87 3.37
CA ALA A 388 -3.69 5.01 4.33
C ALA A 388 -4.94 5.53 3.66
N VAL A 389 -6.02 4.77 3.78
CA VAL A 389 -7.30 5.07 3.16
C VAL A 389 -8.22 5.69 4.19
N ILE A 390 -8.77 6.85 3.84
CA ILE A 390 -9.72 7.57 4.68
C ILE A 390 -11.02 6.76 4.87
N GLN A 391 -11.77 7.02 5.95
CA GLN A 391 -12.87 6.15 6.39
C GLN A 391 -14.00 5.96 5.35
N ASP A 392 -14.23 6.92 4.45
CA ASP A 392 -15.23 6.79 3.36
C ASP A 392 -14.70 6.08 2.10
N GLY A 393 -13.40 5.77 2.07
CA GLY A 393 -12.70 5.13 0.96
C GLY A 393 -12.40 6.05 -0.22
N ARG A 394 -12.65 7.36 -0.14
CA ARG A 394 -12.52 8.27 -1.29
C ARG A 394 -11.08 8.63 -1.60
N TYR A 395 -10.27 8.81 -0.56
CA TYR A 395 -8.88 9.25 -0.67
C TYR A 395 -7.92 8.25 -0.02
N MET A 396 -6.73 8.17 -0.61
CA MET A 396 -5.59 7.47 -0.05
C MET A 396 -4.45 8.47 0.13
N ALA A 397 -3.95 8.60 1.36
CA ALA A 397 -2.64 9.16 1.63
C ALA A 397 -1.57 8.10 1.34
N PHE A 398 -0.43 8.52 0.83
CA PHE A 398 0.74 7.68 0.68
C PHE A 398 1.99 8.58 0.64
N HIS A 399 3.14 8.02 1.00
CA HIS A 399 4.41 8.68 0.77
C HIS A 399 5.00 8.28 -0.58
N ALA A 400 5.80 9.16 -1.17
CA ALA A 400 6.71 8.81 -2.26
C ALA A 400 7.94 9.72 -2.19
N ASP A 401 9.06 9.25 -2.73
CA ASP A 401 10.27 10.06 -2.78
C ASP A 401 10.14 11.16 -3.85
N ILE A 402 10.50 12.40 -3.50
CA ILE A 402 10.46 13.54 -4.44
C ILE A 402 11.73 13.68 -5.29
N SER A 403 12.72 12.82 -5.07
CA SER A 403 13.99 12.79 -5.77
C SER A 403 14.44 11.33 -5.94
N ARG A 404 15.07 11.04 -7.08
CA ARG A 404 15.68 9.73 -7.35
C ARG A 404 17.07 9.58 -6.73
N GLU A 405 17.66 10.69 -6.27
CA GLU A 405 19.08 10.78 -5.92
C GLU A 405 19.54 9.76 -4.90
N TRP A 406 18.72 9.44 -3.91
CA TRP A 406 19.04 8.42 -2.91
C TRP A 406 19.17 7.01 -3.53
N TYR A 407 18.29 6.65 -4.48
CA TYR A 407 18.34 5.38 -5.21
C TYR A 407 19.54 5.30 -6.16
N GLU A 408 20.09 6.45 -6.56
CA GLU A 408 21.33 6.57 -7.34
C GLU A 408 22.60 6.54 -6.47
N GLY A 409 22.45 6.29 -5.16
CA GLY A 409 23.57 6.18 -4.22
C GLY A 409 24.09 7.52 -3.72
N LYS A 410 23.39 8.64 -3.96
CA LYS A 410 23.79 9.94 -3.40
C LYS A 410 23.46 10.00 -1.91
N VAL A 411 24.42 10.50 -1.13
CA VAL A 411 24.29 10.73 0.31
C VAL A 411 24.36 12.24 0.55
N CYS A 412 23.23 12.88 0.81
CA CYS A 412 23.15 14.31 1.12
C CYS A 412 21.94 14.63 2.00
N PRO A 413 21.95 15.75 2.75
CA PRO A 413 20.77 16.27 3.41
C PRO A 413 19.66 16.53 2.38
N GLY A 414 18.55 15.80 2.47
CA GLY A 414 17.43 15.91 1.53
C GLY A 414 17.54 15.07 0.26
N CYS A 415 18.59 14.24 0.10
CA CYS A 415 18.66 13.28 -1.02
C CYS A 415 17.52 12.25 -0.98
N ARG A 416 16.98 12.00 0.23
CA ARG A 416 15.80 11.19 0.47
C ARG A 416 14.78 12.03 1.20
N VAL A 417 13.63 12.27 0.58
CA VAL A 417 12.51 12.97 1.19
C VAL A 417 11.25 12.24 0.78
N ARG A 418 10.66 11.53 1.74
CA ARG A 418 9.42 10.77 1.58
C ARG A 418 8.25 11.70 1.83
N ALA A 419 7.83 12.41 0.79
CA ALA A 419 6.80 13.45 0.87
C ALA A 419 5.39 12.86 0.93
N LEU A 420 4.42 13.63 1.45
CA LEU A 420 3.00 13.23 1.48
C LEU A 420 2.33 13.52 0.14
N PHE A 421 1.63 12.51 -0.39
CA PHE A 421 0.75 12.61 -1.55
C PHE A 421 -0.66 12.17 -1.17
N ILE A 422 -1.66 12.71 -1.87
CA ILE A 422 -3.04 12.24 -1.77
C ILE A 422 -3.51 11.78 -3.15
N ALA A 423 -4.11 10.60 -3.21
CA ALA A 423 -4.76 10.03 -4.38
C ALA A 423 -6.28 9.98 -4.18
N GLU A 424 -7.05 10.33 -5.21
CA GLU A 424 -8.48 9.98 -5.28
C GLU A 424 -8.60 8.55 -5.82
N LEU A 425 -9.32 7.69 -5.10
CA LEU A 425 -9.52 6.29 -5.47
C LEU A 425 -10.72 6.12 -6.39
N GLU A 426 -10.61 5.19 -7.35
CA GLU A 426 -11.74 4.70 -8.15
C GLU A 426 -11.86 3.19 -7.98
N TYR A 427 -13.08 2.76 -7.68
CA TYR A 427 -13.42 1.36 -7.50
C TYR A 427 -14.10 0.85 -8.77
N GLY A 428 -13.77 -0.38 -9.18
CA GLY A 428 -14.40 -1.01 -10.34
C GLY A 428 -15.91 -1.08 -10.19
N ARG A 429 -16.65 -1.19 -11.30
CA ARG A 429 -18.13 -1.34 -11.29
C ARG A 429 -18.60 -2.50 -10.42
N THR A 430 -17.75 -3.50 -10.29
CA THR A 430 -17.97 -4.69 -9.47
C THR A 430 -17.50 -4.55 -8.02
N GLY A 431 -16.99 -3.37 -7.62
CA GLY A 431 -16.37 -3.09 -6.32
C GLY A 431 -15.19 -4.00 -5.95
N THR A 432 -14.63 -4.75 -6.91
CA THR A 432 -13.46 -5.62 -6.70
C THR A 432 -12.17 -5.03 -7.23
N GLY A 433 -12.21 -4.25 -8.30
CA GLY A 433 -11.03 -3.53 -8.76
C GLY A 433 -10.81 -2.27 -7.93
N LEU A 434 -9.55 -1.94 -7.67
CA LEU A 434 -9.16 -0.66 -7.07
C LEU A 434 -8.02 -0.05 -7.87
N LYS A 435 -8.14 1.25 -8.18
CA LYS A 435 -7.07 2.00 -8.82
C LYS A 435 -7.05 3.44 -8.35
N VAL A 436 -5.93 4.10 -8.58
CA VAL A 436 -5.84 5.56 -8.43
C VAL A 436 -6.49 6.22 -9.64
N LYS A 437 -7.52 7.04 -9.39
CA LYS A 437 -8.20 7.85 -10.39
C LYS A 437 -7.34 9.03 -10.83
N ARG A 438 -6.77 9.72 -9.84
CA ARG A 438 -5.89 10.88 -10.01
C ARG A 438 -5.13 11.17 -8.73
N LEU A 439 -3.98 11.84 -8.84
CA LEU A 439 -3.34 12.49 -7.70
C LEU A 439 -3.98 13.86 -7.46
N VAL A 440 -4.18 14.22 -6.20
CA VAL A 440 -4.65 15.54 -5.79
C VAL A 440 -3.52 16.53 -6.00
N LYS A 441 -3.77 17.58 -6.79
CA LYS A 441 -2.83 18.68 -6.96
C LYS A 441 -2.93 19.62 -5.76
N PRO A 442 -1.82 20.00 -5.11
CA PRO A 442 -1.84 21.01 -4.04
C PRO A 442 -2.30 22.37 -4.58
N ARG A 443 -2.95 23.17 -3.73
CA ARG A 443 -3.40 24.51 -4.07
C ARG A 443 -2.29 25.57 -4.04
#